data_AF-A0A9P0HEP0-F1
#
_entry.id   AF-A0A9P0HEP0-F1
#
_cell.length_a   1.000
_cell.length_b   1.000
_cell.length_c   1.000
_cell.angle_alpha   90.00
_cell.angle_beta   90.00
_cell.angle_gamma   90.00
#
_symmetry.space_group_name_H-M   'P 1'
#
loop_
_entity.id
_entity.type
_entity.pdbx_description
1 polymer ?
#
loop_
_entity_poly.entity_id
_entity_poly.type
_entity_poly.pdbx_seq_one_letter_code
_entity_poly.pdbx_strand_id
1 'polypeptide(L)' 'MCDGTHKNPYIQIKLRPVRFKVSEEKDYWLCNCKQTANRPFCDGTHKREDIQAKK' A
#
# COMPACT_ATOMS: atom_id res chain seq x y z
N MET A 1 4.77 -5.75 2.87
CA MET A 1 4.17 -7.06 3.21
C MET A 1 3.27 -6.89 4.41
N CYS A 2 2.22 -7.70 4.59
CA CYS A 2 1.36 -7.62 5.77
C CYS A 2 1.92 -8.49 6.89
N ASP A 3 2.28 -7.84 7.98
CA ASP A 3 2.84 -8.40 9.22
C ASP A 3 1.77 -8.73 10.28
N GLY A 4 0.51 -8.34 10.04
CA GLY A 4 -0.61 -8.65 10.95
C GLY A 4 -0.87 -7.60 12.02
N THR A 5 -0.08 -6.53 12.07
CA THR A 5 -0.22 -5.39 13.00
C THR A 5 -1.62 -4.74 12.95
N HIS A 6 -2.34 -4.84 11.81
CA HIS A 6 -3.74 -4.40 11.68
C HIS A 6 -4.77 -5.17 12.56
N LYS A 7 -4.37 -6.28 13.21
CA LYS A 7 -5.22 -7.05 14.13
C LYS A 7 -4.94 -6.74 15.60
N ASN A 8 -3.94 -5.91 15.88
CA ASN A 8 -3.58 -5.62 17.26
C ASN A 8 -4.73 -4.84 17.94
N PRO A 9 -5.29 -5.37 19.05
CA PRO A 9 -6.44 -4.77 19.73
C PRO A 9 -6.13 -3.36 20.31
N TYR A 10 -4.85 -3.00 20.45
CA TYR A 10 -4.42 -1.71 20.99
C TYR A 10 -4.27 -0.61 19.93
N ILE A 11 -4.41 -0.90 18.64
CA ILE A 11 -4.23 0.08 17.55
C ILE A 11 -5.39 0.00 16.54
N GLN A 12 -6.13 1.10 16.40
CA GLN A 12 -7.23 1.18 15.44
C GLN A 12 -6.71 1.58 14.05
N ILE A 13 -6.37 0.58 13.25
CA ILE A 13 -5.89 0.78 11.88
C ILE A 13 -7.07 0.69 10.90
N LYS A 14 -7.35 1.80 10.20
CA LYS A 14 -8.43 1.89 9.20
C LYS A 14 -8.12 1.14 7.89
N LEU A 15 -6.83 0.96 7.58
CA LEU A 15 -6.37 0.32 6.35
C LEU A 15 -6.26 -1.20 6.54
N ARG A 16 -6.89 -1.95 5.63
CA ARG A 16 -6.84 -3.42 5.61
C ARG A 16 -5.88 -3.94 4.53
N PRO A 17 -5.19 -5.07 4.76
CA PRO A 17 -4.35 -5.68 3.75
C PRO A 17 -5.18 -6.16 2.55
N VAL A 18 -4.63 -6.00 1.35
CA VAL A 18 -5.21 -6.51 0.11
C VAL A 18 -4.50 -7.81 -0.24
N ARG A 19 -5.27 -8.89 -0.41
CA ARG A 19 -4.76 -10.16 -0.93
C ARG A 19 -4.72 -10.06 -2.45
N PHE A 20 -3.56 -10.32 -3.05
CA PHE A 20 -3.41 -10.41 -4.49
C PHE A 20 -2.57 -11.64 -4.83
N LYS A 21 -2.81 -12.21 -6.01
CA LYS A 21 -2.03 -13.33 -6.56
C LYS A 21 -1.47 -12.86 -7.90
N VAL A 22 -0.21 -13.19 -8.15
CA VAL A 22 0.47 -12.88 -9.41
C VAL A 22 0.43 -14.13 -10.29
N SER A 23 0.10 -13.95 -11.58
CA SER A 23 0.00 -15.05 -12.55
C SER A 23 1.29 -15.27 -13.35
N GLU A 24 2.11 -14.24 -13.51
CA GLU A 24 3.33 -14.25 -14.33
C GLU A 24 4.53 -13.72 -13.55
N GLU A 25 5.70 -14.33 -13.73
CA GLU A 25 6.97 -13.88 -13.15
C GLU A 25 7.48 -12.63 -13.89
N LYS A 26 7.17 -11.47 -13.32
CA LYS A 26 7.58 -10.15 -13.80
C LYS A 26 7.89 -9.26 -12.60
N ASP A 27 8.57 -8.16 -12.84
CA ASP A 27 8.78 -7.14 -11.82
C ASP A 27 7.50 -6.34 -11.59
N TYR A 28 6.99 -6.37 -10.36
CA TYR A 28 5.81 -5.60 -9.94
C TYR A 28 6.19 -4.54 -8.92
N TRP A 29 5.77 -3.31 -9.18
CA TRP A 29 5.97 -2.19 -8.28
C TRP A 29 4.81 -2.07 -7.31
N LEU A 30 5.07 -2.31 -6.02
CA LEU A 30 4.05 -2.23 -4.97
C LEU A 30 4.02 -0.84 -4.33
N CYS A 31 2.82 -0.40 -3.96
CA CYS A 31 2.64 0.90 -3.33
C CYS A 31 3.02 0.91 -1.85
N ASN A 32 3.96 1.79 -1.47
CA ASN A 32 4.33 2.06 -0.09
C ASN A 32 3.72 3.33 0.52
N CYS A 33 3.40 4.36 -0.28
CA CYS A 33 2.83 5.62 0.24
C CYS A 33 1.39 5.51 0.77
N LYS A 34 0.68 4.40 0.46
CA LYS A 34 -0.72 4.13 0.82
C LYS A 34 -1.77 5.10 0.24
N GLN A 35 -1.37 5.94 -0.72
CA GLN A 35 -2.23 6.94 -1.38
C GLN A 35 -2.57 6.57 -2.84
N THR A 36 -2.09 5.42 -3.33
CA THR A 36 -2.41 4.91 -4.69
C THR A 36 -3.92 4.71 -4.85
N ALA A 37 -4.44 5.06 -6.03
CA ALA A 37 -5.80 4.68 -6.42
C ALA A 37 -5.87 3.20 -6.84
N ASN A 38 -4.75 2.62 -7.28
CA ASN A 38 -4.65 1.28 -7.84
C ASN A 38 -3.99 0.28 -6.88
N ARG A 39 -4.56 0.10 -5.68
CA ARG A 39 -4.05 -0.87 -4.69
C ARG A 39 -4.11 -2.30 -5.28
N PRO A 40 -3.05 -3.12 -5.22
CA PRO A 40 -1.81 -2.98 -4.42
C PRO A 40 -0.62 -2.32 -5.15
N PHE A 41 -0.77 -1.95 -6.40
CA PHE A 41 0.30 -1.49 -7.27
C PHE A 41 0.62 0.00 -7.11
N CYS A 42 1.85 0.35 -7.50
CA CYS A 42 2.30 1.72 -7.58
C CYS A 42 1.79 2.37 -8.87
N ASP A 43 1.09 3.48 -8.74
CA ASP A 43 0.53 4.30 -9.83
C ASP A 43 1.29 5.63 -10.03
N GLY A 44 2.40 5.82 -9.33
CA GLY A 44 3.17 7.08 -9.36
C GLY A 44 2.58 8.20 -8.50
N THR A 45 1.44 8.00 -7.83
CA THR A 45 0.82 9.02 -6.95
C THR A 45 1.75 9.47 -5.83
N HIS A 46 2.69 8.61 -5.42
CA HIS A 46 3.71 8.97 -4.44
C HIS A 46 4.57 10.16 -4.86
N LYS A 47 4.72 10.47 -6.16
CA LYS A 47 5.53 11.60 -6.62
C LYS A 47 4.82 12.95 -6.53
N ARG A 48 3.51 12.98 -6.25
CA ARG A 48 2.78 14.22 -6.18
C ARG A 48 3.18 15.00 -4.94
N GLU A 49 3.23 16.32 -5.08
CA GLU A 49 3.70 17.22 -4.03
C GLU A 49 2.80 17.17 -2.79
N ASP A 50 1.49 16.99 -2.97
CA ASP A 50 0.51 16.84 -1.88
C ASP A 50 0.73 15.58 -1.01
N ILE A 51 1.36 14.55 -1.59
CA ILE A 51 1.70 13.32 -0.89
C ILE A 51 3.09 13.40 -0.26
N GLN A 52 4.06 14.05 -0.94
CA GLN A 52 5.41 14.25 -0.42
C GLN A 52 5.45 15.27 0.74
N ALA A 53 4.54 16.25 0.73
CA ALA A 53 4.44 17.24 1.80
C ALA A 53 3.87 16.68 3.12
N LYS A 54 3.22 15.50 3.11
CA LYS A 54 2.62 14.86 4.30
C LYS A 54 3.61 13.98 5.09
N LYS A 55 4.91 14.26 4.96
CA LYS A 55 5.99 13.47 5.57
C LYS A 55 5.94 13.49 7.09
#